data_AF-A0A7S0LFQ7-F1
#
_entry.id   AF-A0A7S0LFQ7-F1
#
_cell.length_a   1.000
_cell.length_b   1.000
_cell.length_c   1.000
_cell.angle_alpha   90.00
_cell.angle_beta   90.00
_cell.angle_gamma   90.00
#
_symmetry.space_group_name_H-M   'P 1'
#
loop_
_entity.id
_entity.type
_entity.pdbx_description
1 polymer ?
#
loop_
_entity_poly.entity_id
_entity_poly.type
_entity_poly.pdbx_seq_one_letter_code
_entity_poly.pdbx_strand_id
1 'polypeptide(L)'
;GLAAGELPRAAMLKESAEEAGIPLELASKLRPAGVVSYTAFNEDRWGLKRDVLFSFDLPLPSDFAPTCVDGEMSEFTRTPISELLGMLELSEPLFKPNVAVVLIDFLVRHGFVNPDETGYLELIEQLRGADCR
;
A
#
# COMPACT_ATOMS: atom_id res chain seq x y z
N GLY A 1 10.39 -2.54 -5.48
CA GLY A 1 10.64 -3.43 -4.30
C GLY A 1 11.93 -3.01 -3.60
N LEU A 2 12.17 -3.31 -2.32
CA LEU A 2 13.33 -2.75 -1.61
C LEU A 2 14.61 -3.59 -1.81
N ALA A 3 15.65 -2.99 -2.40
CA ALA A 3 16.94 -3.67 -2.57
C ALA A 3 17.72 -3.77 -1.26
N ALA A 4 18.62 -4.75 -1.15
CA ALA A 4 19.45 -4.93 0.03
C ALA A 4 20.33 -3.69 0.28
N GLY A 5 20.24 -3.12 1.48
CA GLY A 5 20.99 -1.91 1.88
C GLY A 5 20.38 -0.59 1.40
N GLU A 6 19.27 -0.64 0.67
CA GLU A 6 18.54 0.56 0.24
C GLU A 6 17.66 1.10 1.38
N LEU A 7 17.60 2.42 1.51
CA LEU A 7 16.70 3.08 2.47
C LEU A 7 15.27 3.11 1.88
N PRO A 8 14.22 2.77 2.65
CA PRO A 8 12.83 2.77 2.15
C PRO A 8 12.42 4.09 1.49
N ARG A 9 12.86 5.23 2.06
CA ARG A 9 12.58 6.55 1.47
C ARG A 9 13.28 6.76 0.12
N ALA A 10 14.51 6.25 -0.03
CA ALA A 10 15.25 6.37 -1.28
C ALA A 10 14.57 5.54 -2.38
N ALA A 11 14.18 4.31 -2.05
CA ALA A 11 13.39 3.46 -2.94
C ALA A 11 12.10 4.17 -3.36
N MET A 12 11.29 4.65 -2.41
CA MET A 12 10.04 5.34 -2.73
C MET A 12 10.22 6.57 -3.63
N LEU A 13 11.27 7.36 -3.45
CA LEU A 13 11.54 8.51 -4.33
C LEU A 13 11.86 8.08 -5.76
N LYS A 14 12.64 6.99 -5.91
CA LYS A 14 13.02 6.42 -7.21
C LYS A 14 11.80 5.79 -7.90
N GLU A 15 11.12 4.85 -7.24
CA GLU A 15 9.96 4.12 -7.82
C GLU A 15 8.79 5.07 -8.11
N SER A 16 8.56 6.12 -7.31
CA SER A 16 7.50 7.10 -7.59
C SER A 16 7.71 7.82 -8.93
N ALA A 17 8.96 8.04 -9.33
CA ALA A 17 9.29 8.65 -10.61
C ALA A 17 9.22 7.61 -11.75
N GLU A 18 9.75 6.40 -11.54
CA GLU A 18 9.85 5.32 -12.54
C GLU A 18 8.49 4.68 -12.86
N GLU A 19 7.62 4.47 -11.87
CA GLU A 19 6.34 3.77 -12.07
C GLU A 19 5.18 4.73 -12.38
N ALA A 20 5.20 5.94 -11.80
CA ALA A 20 4.06 6.86 -11.80
C ALA A 20 4.37 8.28 -12.33
N GLY A 21 5.61 8.56 -12.73
CA GLY A 21 6.02 9.87 -13.23
C GLY A 21 5.89 11.00 -12.21
N ILE A 22 5.93 10.69 -10.91
CA ILE A 22 5.82 11.70 -9.86
C ILE A 22 7.13 12.51 -9.81
N PRO A 23 7.09 13.84 -10.05
CA PRO A 23 8.29 14.67 -10.02
C PRO A 23 8.85 14.80 -8.60
N LEU A 24 10.16 15.00 -8.50
CA LEU A 24 10.87 15.05 -7.22
C LEU A 24 10.31 16.13 -6.28
N GLU A 25 9.84 17.25 -6.81
CA GLU A 25 9.21 18.33 -6.05
C GLU A 25 7.97 17.85 -5.29
N LEU A 26 7.18 16.94 -5.88
CA LEU A 26 6.05 16.30 -5.20
C LEU A 26 6.53 15.17 -4.30
N ALA A 27 7.35 14.25 -4.83
CA ALA A 27 7.84 13.08 -4.09
C ALA A 27 8.62 13.47 -2.82
N SER A 28 9.29 14.63 -2.80
CA SER A 28 9.98 15.16 -1.62
C SER A 28 9.08 15.36 -0.40
N LYS A 29 7.75 15.47 -0.62
CA LYS A 29 6.72 15.65 0.41
C LYS A 29 6.19 14.33 0.99
N LEU A 30 6.68 13.18 0.50
CA LEU A 30 6.37 11.85 1.05
C LEU A 30 6.57 11.83 2.57
N ARG A 31 5.58 11.32 3.30
CA ARG A 31 5.64 11.16 4.76
C ARG A 31 5.57 9.68 5.11
N PRO A 32 6.46 9.16 5.97
CA PRO A 32 6.33 7.80 6.47
C PRO A 32 5.00 7.68 7.21
N ALA A 33 4.26 6.61 6.92
CA ALA A 33 2.90 6.38 7.40
C ALA A 33 2.79 5.15 8.32
N GLY A 34 3.86 4.38 8.44
CA GLY A 34 3.91 3.19 9.29
C GLY A 34 4.40 1.98 8.51
N VAL A 35 4.04 0.80 9.02
CA VAL A 35 4.45 -0.48 8.48
C VAL A 35 3.27 -1.45 8.55
N VAL A 36 3.06 -2.21 7.48
CA VAL A 36 2.21 -3.41 7.49
C VAL A 36 3.10 -4.63 7.43
N SER A 37 2.81 -5.64 8.24
CA SER A 37 3.62 -6.85 8.30
C SER A 37 2.72 -8.08 8.39
N TYR A 38 2.92 -9.06 7.51
CA TYR A 38 2.11 -10.27 7.49
C TYR A 38 2.93 -11.50 7.10
N THR A 39 2.43 -12.66 7.52
CA THR A 39 2.94 -13.97 7.14
C THR A 39 1.88 -14.69 6.34
N ALA A 40 2.21 -15.14 5.14
CA ALA A 40 1.31 -15.87 4.26
C ALA A 40 2.05 -17.05 3.61
N PHE A 41 1.31 -18.01 3.08
CA PHE A 41 1.88 -18.93 2.11
C PHE A 41 2.00 -18.24 0.75
N ASN A 42 3.03 -18.58 0.00
CA ASN A 42 3.09 -18.24 -1.42
C ASN A 42 1.98 -18.96 -2.20
N GLU A 43 1.81 -18.60 -3.47
CA GLU A 43 0.69 -19.10 -4.30
C GLU A 43 0.69 -20.63 -4.47
N ASP A 44 1.88 -21.25 -4.56
CA ASP A 44 2.02 -22.71 -4.67
C ASP A 44 1.88 -23.45 -3.32
N ARG A 45 1.72 -22.71 -2.22
CA ARG A 45 1.61 -23.18 -0.82
C ARG A 45 2.79 -24.04 -0.34
N TRP A 46 3.93 -23.96 -1.00
CA TRP A 46 5.15 -24.66 -0.59
C TRP A 46 6.12 -23.79 0.20
N GLY A 47 5.99 -22.47 0.08
CA GLY A 47 6.84 -21.47 0.71
C GLY A 47 6.07 -20.57 1.66
N LEU A 48 6.77 -20.07 2.66
CA LEU A 48 6.26 -19.04 3.54
C LEU A 48 6.81 -17.68 3.09
N LYS A 49 5.92 -16.73 2.93
CA LYS A 49 6.23 -15.32 2.66
C LYS A 49 6.05 -14.54 3.96
N ARG A 50 7.11 -13.83 4.36
CA ARG A 50 7.08 -12.90 5.49
C ARG A 50 7.46 -11.53 4.97
N ASP A 51 6.46 -10.68 4.78
CA ASP A 51 6.66 -9.36 4.20
C ASP A 51 6.54 -8.27 5.26
N VAL A 52 7.38 -7.26 5.11
CA VAL A 52 7.30 -5.97 5.80
C VAL A 52 7.15 -4.89 4.73
N LEU A 53 6.03 -4.19 4.74
CA LEU A 53 5.70 -3.14 3.80
C LEU A 53 5.81 -1.79 4.51
N PHE A 54 6.81 -0.99 4.11
CA PHE A 54 6.96 0.38 4.61
C PHE A 54 6.03 1.32 3.84
N SER A 55 5.03 1.86 4.53
CA SER A 55 4.01 2.71 3.91
C SER A 55 4.43 4.18 3.97
N PHE A 56 4.14 4.90 2.88
CA PHE A 56 4.32 6.35 2.79
C PHE A 56 3.06 6.99 2.22
N ASP A 57 2.67 8.13 2.78
CA ASP A 57 1.55 8.94 2.28
C ASP A 57 2.11 10.14 1.52
N LEU A 58 1.52 10.43 0.35
CA LEU A 58 1.82 11.60 -0.47
C LEU A 58 0.51 12.32 -0.86
N PRO A 59 0.24 13.51 -0.28
CA PRO A 59 -0.83 14.36 -0.78
C PRO A 59 -0.49 14.89 -2.17
N LEU A 60 -1.38 14.64 -3.14
CA LEU A 60 -1.20 15.07 -4.53
C LEU A 60 -2.12 16.25 -4.87
N PRO A 61 -1.70 17.17 -5.76
CA PRO A 61 -2.59 18.16 -6.36
C PRO A 61 -3.80 17.51 -7.04
N SER A 62 -4.95 18.18 -7.03
CA SER A 62 -6.19 17.62 -7.60
C SER A 62 -6.16 17.43 -9.12
N ASP A 63 -5.26 18.14 -9.79
CA ASP A 63 -4.99 18.15 -11.23
C ASP A 63 -3.78 17.29 -11.62
N PHE A 64 -3.12 16.64 -10.66
CA PHE A 64 -2.05 15.71 -10.95
C PHE A 64 -2.61 14.45 -11.64
N ALA A 65 -1.98 14.05 -12.74
CA ALA A 65 -2.25 12.80 -13.43
C ALA A 65 -0.95 11.97 -13.51
N PRO A 66 -0.90 10.78 -12.92
CA PRO A 66 0.27 9.90 -13.02
C PRO A 66 0.43 9.37 -14.44
N THR A 67 1.66 8.99 -14.79
CA THR A 67 2.00 8.40 -16.08
C THR A 67 2.74 7.10 -15.88
N CYS A 68 2.40 6.06 -16.65
CA CYS A 68 3.16 4.82 -16.69
C CYS A 68 4.47 5.05 -17.48
N VAL A 69 5.62 5.12 -16.80
CA VAL A 69 6.88 5.57 -17.41
C VAL A 69 7.76 4.40 -17.86
N ASP A 70 7.96 3.40 -17.00
CA ASP A 70 8.83 2.25 -17.26
C ASP A 70 8.11 1.03 -17.86
N GLY A 71 6.78 1.05 -17.90
CA GLY A 71 5.94 -0.01 -18.45
C GLY A 71 5.54 -1.10 -17.46
N GLU A 72 5.86 -0.97 -16.17
CA GLU A 72 5.40 -1.91 -15.14
C GLU A 72 3.89 -1.78 -14.87
N MET A 73 3.33 -0.59 -15.09
CA MET A 73 1.91 -0.27 -14.94
C MET A 73 1.24 -0.07 -16.31
N SER A 74 0.02 -0.58 -16.47
CA SER A 74 -0.76 -0.38 -17.69
C SER A 74 -1.61 0.88 -17.66
N GLU A 75 -2.15 1.25 -16.50
CA GLU A 75 -3.02 2.40 -16.32
C GLU A 75 -3.11 2.84 -14.85
N PHE A 76 -3.62 4.05 -14.63
CA PHE A 76 -3.98 4.58 -13.32
C PHE A 76 -5.42 5.05 -13.30
N THR A 77 -6.12 4.73 -12.22
CA THR A 77 -7.50 5.16 -11.98
C THR A 77 -7.59 5.93 -10.67
N ARG A 78 -8.28 7.07 -10.69
CA ARG A 78 -8.60 7.83 -9.48
C ARG A 78 -9.94 7.35 -8.92
N THR A 79 -9.90 6.67 -7.77
CA THR A 79 -11.08 6.04 -7.17
C THR A 79 -11.50 6.78 -5.89
N PRO A 80 -12.79 7.13 -5.72
CA PRO A 80 -13.33 7.63 -4.45
C PRO A 80 -13.23 6.58 -3.34
N ILE A 81 -13.01 7.01 -2.09
CA ILE A 81 -12.89 6.08 -0.94
C ILE A 81 -14.11 5.17 -0.77
N SER A 82 -15.32 5.69 -1.01
CA SER A 82 -16.54 4.89 -0.93
C SER A 82 -16.59 3.74 -1.93
N GLU A 83 -16.03 3.95 -3.14
CA GLU A 83 -15.95 2.89 -4.16
C GLU A 83 -14.85 1.89 -3.80
N LEU A 84 -13.70 2.37 -3.32
CA LEU A 84 -12.61 1.52 -2.85
C LEU A 84 -13.05 0.56 -1.73
N LEU A 85 -13.85 1.03 -0.77
CA LEU A 85 -14.43 0.17 0.27
C LEU A 85 -15.28 -0.94 -0.34
N GLY A 86 -16.19 -0.60 -1.27
CA GLY A 86 -17.00 -1.59 -1.97
C GLY A 86 -16.17 -2.60 -2.78
N MET A 87 -15.05 -2.18 -3.39
CA MET A 87 -14.13 -3.07 -4.09
C MET A 87 -13.41 -4.06 -3.16
N LEU A 88 -13.07 -3.63 -1.93
CA LEU A 88 -12.42 -4.48 -0.92
C LEU A 88 -13.38 -5.51 -0.29
N GLU A 89 -14.68 -5.26 -0.32
CA GLU A 89 -15.73 -6.14 0.21
C GLU A 89 -16.16 -7.25 -0.77
N LEU A 90 -15.71 -7.20 -2.03
CA LEU A 90 -16.06 -8.21 -3.02
C LEU A 90 -15.53 -9.60 -2.64
N SER A 91 -16.33 -10.63 -2.92
CA SER A 91 -15.94 -12.02 -2.68
C SER A 91 -14.79 -12.47 -3.59
N GLU A 92 -14.70 -11.91 -4.80
CA GLU A 92 -13.56 -12.11 -5.70
C GLU A 92 -12.57 -10.95 -5.52
N PRO A 93 -11.31 -11.23 -5.12
CA PRO A 93 -10.34 -10.18 -4.82
C PRO A 93 -9.88 -9.46 -6.10
N LEU A 94 -10.02 -8.13 -6.12
CA LEU A 94 -9.53 -7.28 -7.22
C LEU A 94 -8.08 -6.83 -7.05
N PHE A 95 -7.56 -6.88 -5.83
CA PHE A 95 -6.21 -6.41 -5.49
C PHE A 95 -5.28 -7.57 -5.17
N LYS A 96 -4.00 -7.40 -5.47
CA LYS A 96 -2.95 -8.28 -4.93
C LYS A 96 -3.01 -8.22 -3.39
N PRO A 97 -2.79 -9.33 -2.67
CA PRO A 97 -2.92 -9.35 -1.20
C PRO A 97 -2.10 -8.28 -0.48
N ASN A 98 -0.86 -8.04 -0.94
CA ASN A 98 0.03 -7.03 -0.37
C ASN A 98 -0.47 -5.58 -0.60
N VAL A 99 -1.16 -5.33 -1.70
CA VAL A 99 -1.78 -4.03 -2.00
C VAL A 99 -3.03 -3.85 -1.13
N ALA A 100 -3.87 -4.87 -1.01
CA ALA A 100 -5.09 -4.83 -0.21
C ALA A 100 -4.80 -4.44 1.25
N VAL A 101 -3.79 -5.05 1.88
CA VAL A 101 -3.45 -4.74 3.28
C VAL A 101 -2.90 -3.31 3.47
N VAL A 102 -2.21 -2.74 2.47
CA VAL A 102 -1.76 -1.34 2.50
C VAL A 102 -2.95 -0.38 2.36
N LEU A 103 -3.92 -0.70 1.51
CA LEU A 103 -5.15 0.08 1.36
C LEU A 103 -5.99 0.06 2.64
N ILE A 104 -6.14 -1.11 3.27
CA ILE A 104 -6.83 -1.25 4.54
C ILE A 104 -6.13 -0.45 5.64
N ASP A 105 -4.80 -0.55 5.74
CA ASP A 105 -4.02 0.24 6.70
C ASP A 105 -4.21 1.76 6.50
N PHE A 106 -4.25 2.21 5.23
CA PHE A 106 -4.59 3.61 4.91
C PHE A 106 -6.00 3.98 5.39
N LEU A 107 -7.01 3.16 5.10
CA LEU A 107 -8.39 3.43 5.51
C LEU A 107 -8.54 3.51 7.03
N VAL A 108 -7.84 2.64 7.76
CA VAL A 108 -7.77 2.67 9.23
C VAL A 108 -7.11 3.97 9.73
N ARG A 109 -5.91 4.31 9.23
CA ARG A 109 -5.16 5.49 9.69
C ARG A 109 -5.88 6.80 9.42
N HIS A 110 -6.70 6.84 8.37
CA HIS A 110 -7.48 8.01 7.97
C HIS A 110 -8.92 8.00 8.51
N GLY A 111 -9.31 6.98 9.29
CA GLY A 111 -10.60 6.93 9.99
C GLY A 111 -11.80 6.52 9.14
N PHE A 112 -11.57 5.95 7.96
CA PHE A 112 -12.63 5.36 7.13
C PHE A 112 -13.04 3.97 7.60
N VAL A 113 -12.12 3.26 8.26
CA VAL A 113 -12.40 2.08 9.07
C VAL A 113 -12.11 2.45 10.52
N ASN A 114 -13.07 2.25 11.41
CA ASN A 114 -13.06 2.87 12.74
C ASN A 114 -13.32 1.87 13.89
N PRO A 115 -12.97 2.22 15.14
CA PRO A 115 -13.05 1.32 16.28
C PRO A 115 -14.45 0.80 16.66
N ASP A 116 -15.52 1.44 16.18
CA ASP A 116 -16.90 1.00 16.46
C ASP A 116 -17.33 -0.18 15.55
N GLU A 117 -16.51 -0.53 14.56
CA GLU A 117 -16.76 -1.65 13.65
C GLU A 117 -16.39 -3.00 14.28
N THR A 118 -17.20 -4.02 13.98
CA THR A 118 -16.94 -5.39 14.46
C THR A 118 -15.63 -5.92 13.86
N GLY A 119 -14.76 -6.47 14.70
CA GLY A 119 -13.49 -7.05 14.25
C GLY A 119 -12.34 -6.04 14.07
N TYR A 120 -12.54 -4.76 14.39
CA TYR A 120 -11.49 -3.73 14.25
C TYR A 120 -10.17 -4.12 14.90
N LEU A 121 -10.18 -4.58 16.16
CA LEU A 121 -8.95 -4.96 16.86
C LEU A 121 -8.25 -6.17 16.22
N GLU A 122 -9.02 -7.16 15.75
CA GLU A 122 -8.48 -8.33 15.04
C GLU A 122 -7.84 -7.89 13.72
N LEU A 123 -8.47 -6.97 12.99
CA LEU A 123 -7.90 -6.38 11.79
C LEU A 123 -6.56 -5.68 12.07
N ILE A 124 -6.48 -4.84 13.11
CA ILE A 124 -5.24 -4.16 13.52
C ILE A 124 -4.14 -5.17 13.87
N GLU A 125 -4.50 -6.22 14.60
CA GLU A 125 -3.55 -7.29 14.96
C GLU A 125 -3.00 -7.97 13.70
N GLN A 126 -3.86 -8.31 12.74
CA GLN A 126 -3.42 -8.94 11.48
C GLN A 126 -2.50 -8.03 10.66
N LEU A 127 -2.76 -6.72 10.63
CA LEU A 127 -1.90 -5.75 9.93
C LEU A 127 -0.51 -5.61 10.55
N ARG A 128 -0.28 -6.14 11.75
CA ARG A 128 0.97 -6.08 12.52
C ARG A 128 1.45 -7.47 12.97
N GLY A 129 0.97 -8.53 12.33
CA GLY A 129 1.07 -9.90 12.85
C GLY A 129 2.38 -10.64 12.57
N ALA A 130 3.26 -10.13 11.70
CA ALA A 130 4.53 -10.80 11.41
C ALA A 130 5.68 -10.27 12.26
N ASP A 131 6.58 -11.19 12.66
CA ASP A 131 7.82 -10.82 13.34
C ASP A 131 8.72 -10.03 12.38
N CYS A 132 9.09 -8.82 12.79
CA CYS A 132 9.84 -7.84 11.99
C CYS A 132 11.30 -7.70 12.47
N ARG A 133 11.77 -8.62 13.33
CA ARG A 133 13.14 -8.61 13.89
C ARG A 133 14.17 -9.28 13.00
#